data_AF-A0A7W1H8H5-F1
#
_entry.id   AF-A0A7W1H8H5-F1
#
_cell.length_a   1.000
_cell.length_b   1.000
_cell.length_c   1.000
_cell.angle_alpha   90.00
_cell.angle_beta   90.00
_cell.angle_gamma   90.00
#
_symmetry.space_group_name_H-M   'P 1'
#
loop_
_entity.id
_entity.type
_entity.pdbx_description
1 polymer ?
#
loop_
_entity_poly.entity_id
_entity_poly.type
_entity_poly.pdbx_seq_one_letter_code
_entity_poly.pdbx_strand_id
1 'polypeptide(L)'
;MNPGSVRVSEIIAGSATGTLSSNAVFSIARALAHRFRHPVHYVPLGGSTPLGVLAQVNAALELAEQIAAGELPAPERVVLPLGSGGTAAGLALGFAIAGLETEIVAARVAPRLAANARRVAGLVNGARALIHRLTGARVAPVPRGMVRVVHDVFGGAYGRVLPRAEDAAAFLFDTHGIRLDSTYSAKAFVAALAHARERDGPTLFWLTFDGRCLDAE
;
A
#
# COMPACT_ATOMS: atom_id res chain seq x y z
N MET A 1 -28.50 -25.36 -13.25
CA MET A 1 -27.06 -24.98 -13.34
C MET A 1 -26.75 -24.76 -14.81
N ASN A 2 -26.14 -23.63 -15.17
CA ASN A 2 -25.88 -23.27 -16.57
C ASN A 2 -24.89 -24.29 -17.19
N PRO A 3 -25.18 -24.92 -18.34
CA PRO A 3 -24.24 -25.84 -18.99
C PRO A 3 -22.85 -25.22 -19.24
N GLY A 4 -22.79 -23.91 -19.45
CA GLY A 4 -21.54 -23.14 -19.56
C GLY A 4 -20.75 -23.03 -18.25
N SER A 5 -21.42 -23.02 -17.08
CA SER A 5 -20.73 -22.93 -15.78
C SER A 5 -20.03 -24.22 -15.39
N VAL A 6 -20.56 -25.38 -15.81
CA VAL A 6 -19.91 -26.68 -15.63
C VAL A 6 -18.64 -26.76 -16.49
N ARG A 7 -18.73 -26.33 -17.75
CA ARG A 7 -17.58 -26.30 -18.67
C ARG A 7 -16.47 -25.36 -18.20
N VAL A 8 -16.82 -24.20 -17.64
CA VAL A 8 -15.85 -23.28 -17.02
C VAL A 8 -15.22 -23.91 -15.77
N SER A 9 -16.00 -24.57 -14.92
CA SER A 9 -15.49 -25.28 -13.74
C SER A 9 -14.52 -26.41 -14.11
N GLU A 10 -14.82 -27.17 -15.18
CA GLU A 10 -13.95 -28.24 -15.68
C GLU A 10 -12.65 -27.69 -16.28
N ILE A 11 -12.71 -26.56 -16.99
CA ILE A 11 -11.52 -25.87 -17.50
C ILE A 11 -10.65 -25.33 -16.34
N ILE A 12 -11.26 -24.77 -15.29
CA ILE A 12 -10.56 -24.31 -14.08
C ILE A 12 -9.91 -25.49 -13.35
N ALA A 13 -10.61 -26.61 -13.21
CA ALA A 13 -10.10 -27.83 -12.59
C ALA A 13 -8.96 -28.46 -13.42
N GLY A 14 -9.04 -28.44 -14.74
CA GLY A 14 -8.01 -28.97 -15.64
C GLY A 14 -6.78 -28.07 -15.80
N SER A 15 -6.94 -26.76 -15.62
CA SER A 15 -5.84 -25.77 -15.70
C SER A 15 -5.02 -25.66 -14.40
N ALA A 16 -5.48 -26.30 -13.31
CA ALA A 16 -4.71 -26.50 -12.08
C ALA A 16 -3.52 -27.47 -12.21
N THR A 17 -3.19 -27.93 -13.41
CA THR A 17 -1.98 -28.72 -13.71
C THR A 17 -0.71 -27.85 -13.84
N GLY A 18 -0.83 -26.52 -13.77
CA GLY A 18 0.28 -25.65 -13.44
C GLY A 18 0.53 -25.72 -11.94
N THR A 19 1.59 -26.41 -11.51
CA THR A 19 2.01 -26.52 -10.10
C THR A 19 1.98 -25.15 -9.44
N LEU A 20 0.93 -24.84 -8.69
CA LEU A 20 0.94 -23.78 -7.69
C LEU A 20 1.93 -24.26 -6.64
N SER A 21 3.20 -23.90 -6.82
CA SER A 21 4.19 -24.13 -5.79
C SER A 21 3.72 -23.42 -4.53
N SER A 22 3.38 -24.20 -3.51
CA SER A 22 3.09 -23.73 -2.15
C SER A 22 4.29 -23.06 -1.47
N ASN A 23 5.42 -22.95 -2.20
CA ASN A 23 6.67 -22.40 -1.72
C ASN A 23 7.03 -21.13 -2.49
N ALA A 24 6.84 -19.96 -1.87
CA ALA A 24 7.09 -18.65 -2.47
C ALA A 24 8.48 -18.54 -3.12
N VAL A 25 9.48 -19.23 -2.57
CA VAL A 25 10.85 -19.31 -3.10
C VAL A 25 10.88 -19.93 -4.49
N PHE A 26 10.18 -21.06 -4.70
CA PHE A 26 10.12 -21.73 -5.99
C PHE A 26 9.36 -20.91 -7.03
N SER A 27 8.28 -20.25 -6.62
CA SER A 27 7.52 -19.34 -7.49
C SER A 27 8.36 -18.14 -7.93
N ILE A 28 9.19 -17.57 -7.05
CA ILE A 28 10.14 -16.51 -7.40
C ILE A 28 11.23 -17.03 -8.35
N ALA A 29 11.84 -18.19 -8.05
CA ALA A 29 12.86 -18.80 -8.90
C ALA A 29 12.32 -19.12 -10.31
N ARG A 30 11.10 -19.63 -10.39
CA ARG A 30 10.43 -19.92 -11.66
C ARG A 30 10.08 -18.64 -12.43
N ALA A 31 9.61 -17.59 -11.76
CA ALA A 31 9.39 -16.28 -12.38
C ALA A 31 10.70 -15.67 -12.93
N LEU A 32 11.81 -15.80 -12.19
CA LEU A 32 13.13 -15.38 -12.65
C LEU A 32 13.61 -16.20 -13.85
N ALA A 33 13.42 -17.53 -13.83
CA ALA A 33 13.78 -18.39 -14.96
C ALA A 33 12.96 -18.06 -16.23
N HIS A 34 11.66 -17.78 -16.09
CA HIS A 34 10.82 -17.36 -17.22
C HIS A 34 11.27 -16.01 -17.80
N ARG A 35 11.73 -15.06 -16.97
CA ARG A 35 12.28 -13.78 -17.43
C ARG A 35 13.48 -13.95 -18.38
N PHE A 36 14.28 -15.00 -18.21
CA PHE A 36 15.42 -15.27 -19.10
C PHE A 36 15.03 -15.95 -20.42
N ARG A 37 13.85 -16.58 -20.50
CA ARG A 37 13.43 -17.40 -21.65
C ARG A 37 12.31 -16.77 -22.47
N HIS A 38 11.62 -15.77 -21.94
CA HIS A 38 10.48 -15.12 -22.57
C HIS A 38 10.51 -13.61 -22.29
N PRO A 39 9.94 -12.75 -23.16
CA PRO A 39 9.80 -11.32 -22.93
C PRO A 39 8.73 -11.03 -21.87
N VAL A 40 9.01 -11.42 -20.62
CA VAL A 40 8.08 -11.29 -19.49
C VAL A 40 8.54 -10.17 -18.57
N HIS A 41 7.62 -9.28 -18.22
CA HIS A 41 7.86 -8.22 -17.25
C HIS A 41 7.56 -8.71 -15.84
N TYR A 42 8.59 -8.71 -14.99
CA TYR A 42 8.44 -9.09 -13.59
C TYR A 42 7.90 -7.91 -12.77
N VAL A 43 6.70 -8.07 -12.22
CA VAL A 43 6.12 -7.16 -11.23
C VAL A 43 6.35 -7.76 -9.85
N PRO A 44 7.15 -7.11 -8.97
CA PRO A 44 7.41 -7.64 -7.64
C PRO A 44 6.17 -7.56 -6.76
N LEU A 45 6.22 -8.27 -5.63
CA LEU A 45 5.16 -8.28 -4.63
C LEU A 45 4.71 -6.85 -4.25
N GLY A 46 3.41 -6.61 -4.40
CA GLY A 46 2.76 -5.33 -4.14
C GLY A 46 3.21 -4.19 -5.07
N GLY A 47 3.71 -4.50 -6.28
CA GLY A 47 4.03 -3.52 -7.34
C GLY A 47 5.11 -2.50 -6.96
N SER A 48 5.77 -2.68 -5.82
CA SER A 48 6.64 -1.69 -5.20
C SER A 48 7.98 -1.62 -5.92
N THR A 49 7.99 -0.82 -6.97
CA THR A 49 9.11 -0.47 -7.84
C THR A 49 9.21 1.05 -7.93
N PRO A 50 10.35 1.61 -8.35
CA PRO A 50 10.45 3.04 -8.66
C PRO A 50 9.35 3.56 -9.59
N LEU A 51 8.93 2.75 -10.58
CA LEU A 51 7.85 3.10 -11.49
C LEU A 51 6.48 3.06 -10.78
N GLY A 52 6.19 1.97 -10.05
CA GLY A 52 4.92 1.84 -9.31
C GLY A 52 4.73 2.88 -8.22
N VAL A 53 5.83 3.41 -7.67
CA VAL A 53 5.82 4.52 -6.70
C VAL A 53 5.26 5.81 -7.33
N LEU A 54 5.45 6.04 -8.63
CA LEU A 54 4.98 7.27 -9.29
C LEU A 54 3.45 7.43 -9.24
N ALA A 55 2.69 6.34 -9.29
CA ALA A 55 1.24 6.41 -9.13
C ALA A 55 0.84 6.97 -7.74
N GLN A 56 1.60 6.61 -6.72
CA GLN A 56 1.39 7.08 -5.34
C GLN A 56 1.95 8.49 -5.11
N VAL A 57 2.94 8.91 -5.91
CA VAL A 57 3.34 10.33 -6.00
C VAL A 57 2.18 11.15 -6.52
N ASN A 58 1.54 10.73 -7.63
CA ASN A 58 0.39 11.43 -8.19
C ASN A 58 -0.77 11.53 -7.19
N ALA A 59 -1.07 10.45 -6.46
CA ALA A 59 -2.11 10.48 -5.42
C ALA A 59 -1.80 11.47 -4.29
N ALA A 60 -0.53 11.65 -3.91
CA ALA A 60 -0.14 12.68 -2.96
C ALA A 60 -0.27 14.11 -3.53
N LEU A 61 -0.03 14.30 -4.83
CA LEU A 61 -0.23 15.59 -5.50
C LEU A 61 -1.71 15.92 -5.62
N GLU A 62 -2.57 14.94 -5.91
CA GLU A 62 -4.02 15.08 -5.88
C GLU A 62 -4.51 15.54 -4.50
N LEU A 63 -4.03 14.92 -3.42
CA LEU A 63 -4.33 15.38 -2.06
C LEU A 63 -3.83 16.82 -1.81
N ALA A 64 -2.64 17.18 -2.30
CA ALA A 64 -2.11 18.54 -2.17
C ALA A 64 -2.97 19.57 -2.92
N GLU A 65 -3.50 19.21 -4.09
CA GLU A 65 -4.44 20.04 -4.86
C GLU A 65 -5.76 20.24 -4.10
N GLN A 66 -6.32 19.18 -3.52
CA GLN A 66 -7.54 19.27 -2.68
C GLN A 66 -7.33 20.19 -1.47
N ILE A 67 -6.15 20.12 -0.83
CA ILE A 67 -5.78 21.02 0.28
C ILE A 67 -5.69 22.47 -0.21
N ALA A 68 -5.01 22.70 -1.35
CA ALA A 68 -4.88 24.03 -1.92
C ALA A 68 -6.22 24.63 -2.35
N ALA A 69 -7.17 23.79 -2.78
CA ALA A 69 -8.54 24.16 -3.10
C ALA A 69 -9.42 24.40 -1.84
N GLY A 70 -8.93 24.08 -0.64
CA GLY A 70 -9.66 24.27 0.61
C GLY A 70 -10.73 23.19 0.88
N GLU A 71 -10.68 22.06 0.19
CA GLU A 71 -11.63 20.94 0.40
C GLU A 71 -11.42 20.26 1.76
N LEU A 72 -10.18 20.30 2.26
CA LEU A 72 -9.80 19.79 3.57
C LEU A 72 -8.56 20.54 4.10
N PRO A 73 -8.37 20.61 5.44
CA PRO A 73 -7.14 21.15 5.99
C PRO A 73 -5.94 20.26 5.68
N ALA A 74 -4.75 20.86 5.63
CA ALA A 74 -3.51 20.11 5.54
C ALA A 74 -3.39 19.15 6.74
N PRO A 75 -3.22 17.84 6.52
CA PRO A 75 -3.07 16.90 7.62
C PRO A 75 -1.71 17.08 8.29
N GLU A 76 -1.69 17.08 9.62
CA GLU A 76 -0.42 17.00 10.35
C GLU A 76 0.21 15.63 10.13
N ARG A 77 -0.63 14.60 10.01
CA ARG A 77 -0.18 13.23 9.77
C ARG A 77 -1.14 12.44 8.89
N VAL A 78 -0.56 11.56 8.09
CA VAL A 78 -1.24 10.55 7.29
C VAL A 78 -0.85 9.18 7.81
N VAL A 79 -1.85 8.35 8.12
CA VAL A 79 -1.64 6.99 8.61
C VAL A 79 -2.05 5.98 7.55
N LEU A 80 -1.16 5.03 7.23
CA LEU A 80 -1.40 4.02 6.21
C LEU A 80 -0.77 2.66 6.55
N PRO A 81 -1.27 1.55 6.00
CA PRO A 81 -0.63 0.26 6.17
C PRO A 81 0.72 0.19 5.44
N LEU A 82 1.74 -0.35 6.10
CA LEU A 82 3.05 -0.63 5.53
C LEU A 82 3.23 -2.13 5.27
N GLY A 83 3.06 -2.49 4.00
CA GLY A 83 3.45 -3.78 3.42
C GLY A 83 4.80 -3.71 2.70
N SER A 84 4.79 -3.70 1.37
CA SER A 84 5.99 -3.66 0.51
C SER A 84 6.61 -2.26 0.34
N GLY A 85 5.94 -1.20 0.80
CA GLY A 85 6.49 0.15 0.95
C GLY A 85 6.20 1.13 -0.17
N GLY A 86 5.63 0.70 -1.30
CA GLY A 86 5.36 1.57 -2.46
C GLY A 86 4.47 2.79 -2.13
N THR A 87 3.37 2.57 -1.43
CA THR A 87 2.43 3.63 -1.00
C THR A 87 3.12 4.66 -0.11
N ALA A 88 3.78 4.22 0.97
CA ALA A 88 4.51 5.12 1.87
C ALA A 88 5.61 5.91 1.15
N ALA A 89 6.33 5.26 0.23
CA ALA A 89 7.39 5.92 -0.55
C ALA A 89 6.83 6.98 -1.51
N GLY A 90 5.73 6.67 -2.20
CA GLY A 90 5.11 7.61 -3.14
C GLY A 90 4.49 8.81 -2.45
N LEU A 91 3.77 8.58 -1.35
CA LEU A 91 3.22 9.68 -0.56
C LEU A 91 4.33 10.58 0.00
N ALA A 92 5.40 9.99 0.55
CA ALA A 92 6.51 10.78 1.09
C ALA A 92 7.18 11.64 0.02
N LEU A 93 7.38 11.08 -1.17
CA LEU A 93 7.98 11.80 -2.28
C LEU A 93 7.03 12.88 -2.84
N GLY A 94 5.74 12.57 -2.99
CA GLY A 94 4.73 13.52 -3.46
C GLY A 94 4.53 14.69 -2.51
N PHE A 95 4.44 14.44 -1.19
CA PHE A 95 4.37 15.49 -0.18
C PHE A 95 5.62 16.38 -0.18
N ALA A 96 6.82 15.79 -0.30
CA ALA A 96 8.04 16.58 -0.42
C ALA A 96 8.07 17.44 -1.71
N ILE A 97 7.51 16.95 -2.83
CA ILE A 97 7.38 17.74 -4.07
C ILE A 97 6.37 18.88 -3.89
N ALA A 98 5.23 18.61 -3.25
CA ALA A 98 4.19 19.59 -2.99
C ALA A 98 4.52 20.59 -1.88
N GLY A 99 5.64 20.40 -1.15
CA GLY A 99 6.01 21.24 -0.02
C GLY A 99 5.18 21.01 1.25
N LEU A 100 4.53 19.85 1.38
CA LEU A 100 3.77 19.48 2.57
C LEU A 100 4.70 18.92 3.66
N GLU A 101 4.51 19.39 4.89
CA GLU A 101 5.24 18.93 6.08
C GLU A 101 4.55 17.74 6.79
N THR A 102 3.53 17.17 6.17
CA THR A 102 2.74 16.05 6.70
C THR A 102 3.60 14.83 7.05
N GLU A 103 3.49 14.36 8.29
CA GLU A 103 4.14 13.13 8.74
C GLU A 103 3.41 11.88 8.20
N ILE A 104 4.16 10.90 7.71
CA ILE A 104 3.66 9.60 7.32
C ILE A 104 3.90 8.59 8.45
N VAL A 105 2.81 8.16 9.07
CA VAL A 105 2.77 7.06 10.04
C VAL A 105 2.50 5.76 9.30
N ALA A 106 3.57 5.04 8.98
CA ALA A 106 3.54 3.79 8.23
C ALA A 106 3.35 2.59 9.17
N ALA A 107 2.11 2.12 9.30
CA ALA A 107 1.71 1.06 10.21
C ALA A 107 2.10 -0.33 9.69
N ARG A 108 3.14 -0.94 10.26
CA ARG A 108 3.68 -2.21 9.77
C ARG A 108 2.66 -3.36 9.89
N VAL A 109 2.27 -3.90 8.75
CA VAL A 109 1.35 -5.05 8.63
C VAL A 109 1.96 -6.28 7.97
N ALA A 110 3.24 -6.21 7.59
CA ALA A 110 4.02 -7.32 7.05
C ALA A 110 5.32 -7.57 7.86
N PRO A 111 6.00 -8.72 7.65
CA PRO A 111 7.29 -9.01 8.29
C PRO A 111 8.31 -7.90 8.04
N ARG A 112 9.19 -7.64 9.02
CA ARG A 112 10.19 -6.54 8.95
C ARG A 112 11.08 -6.62 7.72
N LEU A 113 11.34 -7.81 7.18
CA LEU A 113 12.10 -7.99 5.95
C LEU A 113 11.46 -7.28 4.74
N ALA A 114 10.12 -7.27 4.69
CA ALA A 114 9.36 -6.62 3.63
C ALA A 114 8.94 -5.19 3.99
N ALA A 115 8.62 -4.93 5.26
CA ALA A 115 8.07 -3.67 5.74
C ALA A 115 9.03 -2.93 6.69
N ASN A 116 9.94 -2.14 6.13
CA ASN A 116 10.90 -1.36 6.91
C ASN A 116 11.28 -0.03 6.23
N ALA A 117 11.80 0.90 7.03
CA ALA A 117 12.19 2.23 6.59
C ALA A 117 13.29 2.23 5.51
N ARG A 118 14.25 1.29 5.55
CA ARG A 118 15.32 1.20 4.53
C ARG A 118 14.74 0.90 3.16
N ARG A 119 13.77 -0.02 3.09
CA ARG A 119 13.07 -0.36 1.84
C ARG A 119 12.29 0.84 1.30
N VAL A 120 11.56 1.55 2.16
CA VAL A 120 10.83 2.76 1.78
C VAL A 120 11.80 3.83 1.23
N ALA A 121 12.92 4.09 1.92
CA ALA A 121 13.93 5.04 1.46
C ALA A 121 14.55 4.63 0.12
N GLY A 122 14.80 3.34 -0.09
CA GLY A 122 15.27 2.81 -1.38
C GLY A 122 14.27 3.06 -2.52
N LEU A 123 12.97 2.86 -2.26
CA LEU A 123 11.91 3.13 -3.22
C LEU A 123 11.80 4.63 -3.54
N VAL A 124 11.87 5.50 -2.53
CA VAL A 124 11.90 6.96 -2.71
C VAL A 124 13.08 7.36 -3.60
N ASN A 125 14.30 6.90 -3.30
CA ASN A 125 15.48 7.27 -4.06
C ASN A 125 15.44 6.73 -5.49
N GLY A 126 14.94 5.51 -5.69
CA GLY A 126 14.72 4.95 -7.02
C GLY A 126 13.72 5.77 -7.83
N ALA A 127 12.59 6.17 -7.23
CA ALA A 127 11.59 7.00 -7.90
C ALA A 127 12.13 8.39 -8.24
N ARG A 128 12.89 9.02 -7.33
CA ARG A 128 13.59 10.29 -7.60
C ARG A 128 14.55 10.19 -8.79
N ALA A 129 15.35 9.13 -8.84
CA ALA A 129 16.26 8.89 -9.96
C ALA A 129 15.50 8.66 -11.28
N LEU A 130 14.35 7.97 -11.21
CA LEU A 130 13.48 7.75 -12.37
C LEU A 130 12.86 9.06 -12.87
N ILE A 131 12.32 9.91 -11.99
CA ILE A 131 11.80 11.23 -12.35
C ILE A 131 12.89 12.06 -13.03
N HIS A 132 14.10 12.09 -12.47
CA HIS A 132 15.22 12.81 -13.06
C HIS A 132 15.57 12.28 -14.46
N ARG A 133 15.62 10.96 -14.64
CA ARG A 133 15.88 10.34 -15.94
C ARG A 133 14.82 10.68 -16.99
N LEU A 134 13.55 10.73 -16.59
CA LEU A 134 12.43 10.94 -17.51
C LEU A 134 12.21 12.42 -17.85
N THR A 135 12.52 13.34 -16.94
CA THR A 135 12.13 14.76 -17.06
C THR A 135 13.31 15.74 -17.03
N GLY A 136 14.49 15.30 -16.62
CA GLY A 136 15.63 16.18 -16.30
C GLY A 136 15.50 16.92 -14.95
N ALA A 137 14.31 16.97 -14.36
CA ALA A 137 14.08 17.68 -13.10
C ALA A 137 14.77 16.99 -11.91
N ARG A 138 15.30 17.78 -10.97
CA ARG A 138 15.88 17.28 -9.73
C ARG A 138 14.86 17.45 -8.61
N VAL A 139 14.42 16.35 -8.02
CA VAL A 139 13.55 16.36 -6.85
C VAL A 139 14.40 16.39 -5.58
N ALA A 140 14.08 17.28 -4.63
CA ALA A 140 14.76 17.38 -3.34
C ALA A 140 14.67 16.07 -2.53
N PRO A 141 15.60 15.82 -1.60
CA PRO A 141 15.47 14.70 -0.69
C PRO A 141 14.23 14.83 0.19
N VAL A 142 13.55 13.71 0.41
CA VAL A 142 12.48 13.63 1.41
C VAL A 142 13.07 13.96 2.79
N PRO A 143 12.46 14.88 3.56
CA PRO A 143 12.94 15.26 4.89
C PRO A 143 13.12 14.05 5.82
N ARG A 144 14.16 14.10 6.66
CA ARG A 144 14.34 13.10 7.71
C ARG A 144 13.16 13.17 8.69
N GLY A 145 12.63 12.02 9.07
CA GLY A 145 11.50 11.93 10.00
C GLY A 145 10.13 12.03 9.34
N MET A 146 10.03 12.41 8.06
CA MET A 146 8.74 12.43 7.34
C MET A 146 8.07 11.06 7.32
N VAL A 147 8.83 9.96 7.29
CA VAL A 147 8.27 8.59 7.39
C VAL A 147 8.65 7.96 8.72
N ARG A 148 7.66 7.70 9.57
CA ARG A 148 7.79 6.93 10.81
C ARG A 148 7.11 5.58 10.67
N VAL A 149 7.86 4.50 10.84
CA VAL A 149 7.30 3.14 10.84
C VAL A 149 6.89 2.76 12.25
N VAL A 150 5.61 2.44 12.46
CA VAL A 150 5.08 1.93 13.73
C VAL A 150 4.87 0.42 13.63
N HIS A 151 4.96 -0.30 14.75
CA HIS A 151 5.12 -1.76 14.75
C HIS A 151 4.03 -2.53 15.48
N ASP A 152 3.11 -1.82 16.14
CA ASP A 152 2.24 -2.38 17.18
C ASP A 152 1.07 -3.18 16.61
N VAL A 153 0.79 -3.03 15.31
CA VAL A 153 -0.41 -3.58 14.67
C VAL A 153 -0.14 -4.83 13.81
N PHE A 154 1.11 -5.31 13.73
CA PHE A 154 1.42 -6.46 12.85
C PHE A 154 0.72 -7.76 13.28
N GLY A 155 0.63 -8.03 14.59
CA GLY A 155 0.04 -9.27 15.13
C GLY A 155 0.93 -10.52 15.00
N GLY A 156 2.18 -10.36 14.58
CA GLY A 156 3.19 -11.44 14.56
C GLY A 156 3.20 -12.31 13.30
N ALA A 157 2.14 -12.31 12.49
CA ALA A 157 2.11 -12.99 11.20
C ALA A 157 1.29 -12.18 10.17
N TYR A 158 1.71 -12.27 8.90
CA TYR A 158 0.99 -11.64 7.80
C TYR A 158 -0.39 -12.29 7.61
N GLY A 159 -1.43 -11.49 7.39
CA GLY A 159 -2.82 -11.97 7.30
C GLY A 159 -3.45 -12.42 8.62
N ARG A 160 -2.69 -12.51 9.72
CA ARG A 160 -3.26 -12.86 11.02
C ARG A 160 -4.17 -11.76 11.51
N VAL A 161 -5.41 -12.12 11.83
CA VAL A 161 -6.40 -11.25 12.46
C VAL A 161 -5.87 -10.71 13.79
N LEU A 162 -6.18 -9.45 14.06
CA LEU A 162 -5.91 -8.80 15.34
C LEU A 162 -7.26 -8.37 15.92
N PRO A 163 -7.70 -8.90 17.09
CA PRO A 163 -9.06 -8.65 17.61
C PRO A 163 -9.43 -7.17 17.66
N ARG A 164 -8.56 -6.32 18.23
CA ARG A 164 -8.78 -4.86 18.26
C ARG A 164 -8.89 -4.19 16.88
N ALA A 165 -8.40 -4.83 15.82
CA ALA A 165 -8.56 -4.35 14.46
C ALA A 165 -9.92 -4.74 13.87
N GLU A 166 -10.46 -5.91 14.25
CA GLU A 166 -11.84 -6.26 13.90
C GLU A 166 -12.84 -5.34 14.61
N ASP A 167 -12.62 -5.06 15.90
CA ASP A 167 -13.46 -4.11 16.64
C ASP A 167 -13.45 -2.72 15.99
N ALA A 168 -12.27 -2.24 15.57
CA ALA A 168 -12.13 -0.95 14.89
C ALA A 168 -12.77 -0.95 13.49
N ALA A 169 -12.71 -2.07 12.77
CA ALA A 169 -13.36 -2.22 11.47
C ALA A 169 -14.89 -2.26 11.59
N ALA A 170 -15.41 -3.00 12.58
CA ALA A 170 -16.85 -3.04 12.89
C ALA A 170 -17.35 -1.65 13.26
N PHE A 171 -16.65 -0.95 14.16
CA PHE A 171 -16.95 0.43 14.51
C PHE A 171 -17.05 1.34 13.28
N LEU A 172 -16.04 1.32 12.40
CA LEU A 172 -16.03 2.17 11.20
C LEU A 172 -17.17 1.85 10.23
N PHE A 173 -17.50 0.57 10.09
CA PHE A 173 -18.61 0.12 9.26
C PHE A 173 -19.96 0.56 9.85
N ASP A 174 -20.16 0.37 11.15
CA ASP A 174 -21.41 0.69 11.81
C ASP A 174 -21.69 2.20 11.86
N THR A 175 -20.65 3.03 11.94
CA THR A 175 -20.81 4.50 12.00
C THR A 175 -20.78 5.19 10.63
N HIS A 176 -20.02 4.67 9.67
CA HIS A 176 -19.75 5.35 8.39
C HIS A 176 -20.01 4.48 7.16
N GLY A 177 -20.39 3.22 7.30
CA GLY A 177 -20.61 2.30 6.19
C GLY A 177 -19.32 1.88 5.46
N ILE A 178 -18.14 2.25 5.98
CA ILE A 178 -16.86 2.00 5.33
C ILE A 178 -16.32 0.64 5.77
N ARG A 179 -16.07 -0.23 4.80
CA ARG A 179 -15.53 -1.58 5.04
C ARG A 179 -14.01 -1.59 5.01
N LEU A 180 -13.40 -2.28 5.98
CA LEU A 180 -11.96 -2.51 6.04
C LEU A 180 -11.62 -3.99 5.89
N ASP A 181 -10.49 -4.28 5.25
CA ASP A 181 -9.89 -5.62 5.22
C ASP A 181 -9.09 -5.89 6.50
N SER A 182 -9.10 -7.15 6.95
CA SER A 182 -8.45 -7.58 8.20
C SER A 182 -6.91 -7.64 8.11
N THR A 183 -6.34 -7.64 6.90
CA THR A 183 -4.90 -7.83 6.68
C THR A 183 -4.13 -6.51 6.72
N TYR A 184 -4.69 -5.43 6.19
CA TYR A 184 -4.04 -4.14 6.00
C TYR A 184 -4.81 -3.01 6.69
N SER A 185 -5.98 -2.66 6.15
CA SER A 185 -6.65 -1.41 6.46
C SER A 185 -7.21 -1.37 7.88
N ALA A 186 -7.78 -2.46 8.38
CA ALA A 186 -8.25 -2.54 9.78
C ALA A 186 -7.10 -2.32 10.79
N LYS A 187 -5.93 -2.93 10.52
CA LYS A 187 -4.74 -2.76 11.37
C LYS A 187 -4.18 -1.35 11.31
N ALA A 188 -4.12 -0.75 10.13
CA ALA A 188 -3.69 0.64 9.98
C ALA A 188 -4.68 1.61 10.63
N PHE A 189 -5.98 1.31 10.59
CA PHE A 189 -7.00 2.14 11.23
C PHE A 189 -6.87 2.14 12.76
N VAL A 190 -6.50 1.02 13.37
CA VAL A 190 -6.14 0.99 14.81
C VAL A 190 -4.98 1.95 15.11
N ALA A 191 -3.96 2.00 14.25
CA ALA A 191 -2.86 2.96 14.41
C ALA A 191 -3.35 4.40 14.21
N ALA A 192 -4.26 4.65 13.26
CA ALA A 192 -4.83 5.97 13.01
C ALA A 192 -5.59 6.49 14.22
N LEU A 193 -6.47 5.68 14.81
CA LEU A 193 -7.23 6.01 16.02
C LEU A 193 -6.32 6.29 17.22
N ALA A 194 -5.24 5.52 17.39
CA ALA A 194 -4.28 5.76 18.46
C ALA A 194 -3.59 7.12 18.28
N HIS A 195 -3.09 7.42 17.09
CA HIS A 195 -2.39 8.67 16.82
C HIS A 195 -3.31 9.90 16.89
N ALA A 196 -4.57 9.77 16.47
CA ALA A 196 -5.56 10.82 16.59
C ALA A 196 -5.92 11.14 18.05
N ARG A 197 -5.76 10.18 18.97
CA ARG A 197 -5.99 10.38 20.42
C ARG A 197 -4.77 10.92 21.16
N GLU A 198 -3.57 10.52 20.73
CA GLU A 198 -2.31 10.88 21.40
C GLU A 198 -1.78 12.26 21.01
N ARG A 199 -2.19 12.80 19.85
CA ARG A 199 -1.66 14.05 19.30
C ARG A 199 -2.79 14.90 18.71
N ASP A 200 -2.80 16.18 19.10
CA ASP A 200 -3.65 17.19 18.50
C ASP A 200 -3.34 17.39 17.02
N GLY A 201 -4.32 17.83 16.24
CA GLY A 201 -4.16 18.14 14.82
C GLY A 201 -4.77 17.09 13.87
N PRO A 202 -5.04 17.46 12.60
CA PRO A 202 -5.78 16.60 11.68
C PRO A 202 -5.01 15.33 11.34
N THR A 203 -5.66 14.18 11.52
CA THR A 203 -5.14 12.86 11.18
C THR A 203 -5.90 12.31 9.99
N LEU A 204 -5.22 12.15 8.86
CA LEU A 204 -5.80 11.55 7.66
C LEU A 204 -5.52 10.04 7.67
N PHE A 205 -6.57 9.23 7.62
CA PHE A 205 -6.45 7.80 7.40
C PHE A 205 -6.47 7.49 5.91
N TRP A 206 -5.34 7.02 5.38
CA TRP A 206 -5.21 6.70 3.96
C TRP A 206 -5.73 5.29 3.70
N LEU A 207 -7.01 5.19 3.32
CA LEU A 207 -7.68 3.92 3.04
C LEU A 207 -7.17 3.33 1.72
N THR A 208 -6.40 2.24 1.81
CA THR A 208 -5.81 1.56 0.63
C THR A 208 -6.65 0.39 0.11
N PHE A 209 -7.83 0.15 0.67
CA PHE A 209 -8.68 -0.98 0.32
C PHE A 209 -9.95 -0.47 -0.36
N ASP A 210 -10.24 -0.99 -1.55
CA ASP A 210 -11.56 -0.86 -2.17
C ASP A 210 -12.25 -2.23 -2.08
N GLY A 211 -13.31 -2.27 -1.28
CA GLY A 211 -14.12 -3.46 -1.08
C GLY A 211 -15.36 -3.53 -1.98
N ARG A 212 -15.55 -2.54 -2.86
CA ARG A 212 -16.63 -2.59 -3.84
C ARG A 212 -16.30 -3.66 -4.86
N CYS A 213 -17.23 -4.60 -5.05
CA CYS A 213 -17.19 -5.41 -6.25
C CYS A 213 -17.41 -4.45 -7.42
N LEU A 214 -16.67 -4.61 -8.52
CA LEU A 214 -17.13 -4.01 -9.77
C LEU A 214 -18.41 -4.76 -10.11
N ASP A 215 -19.55 -4.13 -9.87
CA ASP A 215 -20.81 -4.64 -10.37
C ASP A 215 -20.66 -4.71 -11.90
N ALA A 216 -20.83 -5.92 -12.44
CA ALA A 216 -20.83 -6.10 -13.88
C ALA A 216 -22.14 -5.49 -14.41
N GLU A 217 -22.08 -4.22 -14.84
CA GLU A 217 -23.10 -3.63 -15.72
C GLU A 217 -23.19 -4.40 -17.04
#